data_AF-A0A656JXY5-F1
#
_entry.id   AF-A0A656JXY5-F1
#
_cell.length_a   1.000
_cell.length_b   1.000
_cell.length_c   1.000
_cell.angle_alpha   90.00
_cell.angle_beta   90.00
_cell.angle_gamma   90.00
#
_symmetry.space_group_name_H-M   'P 1'
#
loop_
_entity.id
_entity.type
_entity.pdbx_description
1 polymer ?
#
loop_
_entity_poly.entity_id
_entity_poly.type
_entity_poly.pdbx_seq_one_letter_code
_entity_poly.pdbx_strand_id
1 'polypeptide(L)' 'RQFDIPSGSVDIALAQFSATAGVNISFDPSQAQGQRSRGLHGAYTVDSGLRQLLAGSKLQAVLLSNGSYSLIPVV' A
#
# COMPACT_ATOMS: atom_id res chain seq x y z
N ARG A 1 -11.61 -7.98 -2.05
CA ARG A 1 -11.33 -7.58 -3.44
C ARG A 1 -10.17 -8.42 -3.96
N GLN A 2 -10.19 -8.79 -5.24
CA GLN A 2 -9.05 -9.48 -5.84
C GLN A 2 -7.99 -8.44 -6.21
N PHE A 3 -6.76 -8.68 -5.80
CA PHE A 3 -5.60 -7.85 -6.12
C PHE A 3 -4.61 -8.69 -6.93
N ASP A 4 -4.04 -8.07 -7.94
CA ASP A 4 -3.00 -8.63 -8.79
C ASP A 4 -1.92 -7.58 -8.99
N ILE A 5 -1.10 -7.41 -7.96
CA ILE A 5 -0.05 -6.39 -7.92
C ILE A 5 1.29 -7.13 -7.94
N PRO A 6 2.11 -6.96 -9.00
CA PRO A 6 3.40 -7.60 -9.08
C PRO A 6 4.37 -7.05 -8.02
N SER A 7 5.37 -7.87 -7.66
CA SER A 7 6.49 -7.40 -6.85
C SER A 7 7.26 -6.32 -7.60
N GLY A 8 7.63 -5.23 -6.92
CA GLY A 8 8.24 -4.08 -7.59
C GLY A 8 8.47 -2.93 -6.64
N SER A 9 8.55 -1.72 -7.19
CA SER A 9 8.65 -0.50 -6.39
C SER A 9 7.35 -0.28 -5.61
N VAL A 10 7.48 0.14 -4.34
CA VAL A 10 6.32 0.32 -3.47
C VAL A 10 5.38 1.41 -4.02
N ASP A 11 5.92 2.43 -4.69
CA ASP A 11 5.15 3.50 -5.35
C ASP A 11 4.18 2.97 -6.42
N ILE A 12 4.66 2.17 -7.38
CA ILE A 12 3.80 1.56 -8.41
C ILE A 12 2.76 0.63 -7.77
N ALA A 13 3.19 -0.16 -6.79
CA ALA A 13 2.31 -1.09 -6.09
C ALA A 13 1.17 -0.36 -5.37
N LEU A 14 1.46 0.76 -4.69
CA LEU A 14 0.48 1.59 -4.01
C LEU A 14 -0.48 2.28 -4.98
N ALA A 15 0.02 2.77 -6.12
CA ALA A 15 -0.81 3.37 -7.17
C ALA A 15 -1.80 2.35 -7.77
N GLN A 16 -1.36 1.13 -8.03
CA GLN A 16 -2.26 0.05 -8.48
C GLN A 16 -3.25 -0.35 -7.39
N PHE A 17 -2.79 -0.43 -6.14
CA PHE A 17 -3.64 -0.76 -5.01
C PHE A 17 -4.75 0.26 -4.81
N SER A 18 -4.44 1.57 -4.83
CA SER A 18 -5.43 2.63 -4.68
C SER A 18 -6.48 2.60 -5.79
N ALA A 19 -6.05 2.42 -7.05
CA ALA A 19 -6.94 2.28 -8.19
C ALA A 19 -7.86 1.04 -8.06
N THR A 20 -7.31 -0.09 -7.65
CA THR A 20 -8.06 -1.36 -7.50
C THR A 20 -9.00 -1.33 -6.30
N ALA A 21 -8.58 -0.71 -5.19
CA ALA A 21 -9.37 -0.61 -3.96
C ALA A 21 -10.40 0.53 -4.00
N GLY A 22 -10.21 1.53 -4.89
CA GLY A 22 -11.05 2.72 -4.94
C GLY A 22 -10.92 3.57 -3.67
N VAL A 23 -9.73 3.60 -3.07
CA VAL A 23 -9.44 4.37 -1.85
C VAL A 23 -8.34 5.38 -2.12
N ASN A 24 -8.42 6.53 -1.46
CA ASN A 24 -7.38 7.53 -1.56
C ASN A 24 -6.25 7.20 -0.58
N ILE A 25 -5.02 7.11 -1.07
CA ILE A 25 -3.83 6.79 -0.26
C ILE A 25 -2.87 7.97 -0.35
N SER A 26 -2.60 8.61 0.78
CA SER A 26 -1.64 9.69 0.90
C SER A 26 -0.34 9.13 1.46
N PHE A 27 0.78 9.42 0.81
CA PHE A 27 2.10 8.99 1.24
C PHE A 27 3.16 9.97 0.76
N ASP A 28 4.28 10.04 1.49
CA ASP A 28 5.43 10.81 1.03
C ASP A 28 6.27 9.99 0.03
N PRO A 29 6.48 10.48 -1.20
CA PRO A 29 7.20 9.74 -2.22
C PRO A 29 8.67 9.49 -1.84
N SER A 30 9.28 10.36 -1.04
CA SER A 30 10.66 10.19 -0.57
C SER A 30 10.79 9.00 0.40
N GLN A 31 9.73 8.68 1.14
CA GLN A 31 9.68 7.51 2.03
C GLN A 31 9.40 6.20 1.27
N ALA A 32 8.67 6.29 0.16
CA ALA A 32 8.43 5.19 -0.77
C ALA A 32 9.65 4.90 -1.67
N GLN A 33 10.46 5.91 -1.94
CA GLN A 33 11.61 5.82 -2.84
C GLN A 33 12.64 4.81 -2.32
N GLY A 34 13.00 3.85 -3.18
CA GLY A 34 13.94 2.78 -2.84
C GLY A 34 13.34 1.63 -2.03
N GLN A 35 12.08 1.73 -1.59
CA GLN A 35 11.37 0.62 -0.96
C GLN A 35 10.81 -0.32 -2.03
N ARG A 36 10.82 -1.62 -1.73
CA ARG A 36 10.24 -2.65 -2.59
C ARG A 36 9.08 -3.33 -1.92
N SER A 37 8.01 -3.54 -2.69
CA SER A 37 6.90 -4.41 -2.30
C SER A 37 7.16 -5.82 -2.81
N ARG A 38 6.75 -6.81 -2.01
CA ARG A 38 6.70 -8.22 -2.43
C ARG A 38 5.54 -8.50 -3.41
N GLY A 39 4.72 -7.51 -3.70
CA GLY A 39 3.50 -7.67 -4.49
C GLY A 39 2.35 -8.24 -3.66
N LEU A 40 1.17 -8.28 -4.26
CA LEU A 40 -0.05 -8.78 -3.65
C LEU A 40 -0.88 -9.50 -4.69
N HIS A 41 -1.03 -10.82 -4.54
CA HIS A 41 -1.84 -11.63 -5.44
C HIS A 41 -2.87 -12.43 -4.64
N GLY A 42 -4.15 -12.27 -4.98
CA GLY A 42 -5.27 -13.01 -4.38
C GLY A 42 -6.38 -12.12 -3.84
N ALA A 43 -7.29 -12.70 -3.07
CA ALA A 43 -8.41 -11.99 -2.47
C ALA A 43 -8.02 -11.42 -1.10
N TYR A 44 -7.98 -10.09 -0.98
CA TYR A 44 -7.71 -9.39 0.28
C TYR A 44 -8.75 -8.29 0.55
N THR A 45 -8.87 -7.89 1.81
CA THR A 45 -9.52 -6.63 2.17
C THR A 45 -8.57 -5.46 1.92
N VAL A 46 -9.08 -4.23 1.92
CA VAL A 46 -8.24 -3.05 1.74
C VAL A 46 -7.19 -2.93 2.85
N ASP A 47 -7.58 -3.15 4.11
CA ASP A 47 -6.64 -3.11 5.24
C ASP A 47 -5.60 -4.24 5.18
N SER A 48 -6.03 -5.48 4.90
CA SER A 48 -5.12 -6.63 4.88
C SER A 48 -4.19 -6.60 3.68
N GLY A 49 -4.71 -6.20 2.51
CA GLY A 49 -3.92 -6.07 1.30
C GLY A 49 -2.86 -4.99 1.43
N LEU A 50 -3.20 -3.84 2.04
CA LEU A 50 -2.25 -2.76 2.25
C LEU A 50 -1.16 -3.14 3.27
N ARG A 51 -1.52 -3.83 4.36
CA ARG A 51 -0.53 -4.41 5.29
C ARG A 51 0.41 -5.40 4.61
N GLN A 52 -0.13 -6.27 3.76
CA GLN A 52 0.65 -7.27 3.04
C GLN A 52 1.56 -6.63 1.98
N LEU A 53 1.08 -5.60 1.30
CA LEU A 53 1.86 -4.85 0.30
C LEU A 53 3.04 -4.11 0.92
N LEU A 54 2.85 -3.62 2.15
CA LEU A 54 3.86 -2.95 2.98
C LEU A 54 4.65 -3.93 3.85
N ALA A 55 4.37 -5.23 3.78
CA ALA A 55 5.11 -6.22 4.56
C ALA A 55 6.57 -6.26 4.10
N GLY A 56 7.47 -5.84 4.99
CA GLY A 56 8.90 -5.72 4.71
C GLY A 56 9.36 -4.33 4.27
N SER A 57 8.45 -3.38 4.08
CA SER A 57 8.79 -1.96 4.01
C SER A 57 8.75 -1.34 5.41
N LYS A 58 9.46 -0.23 5.61
CA LYS A 58 9.42 0.53 6.87
C LYS A 58 8.19 1.44 6.97
N LEU A 59 7.08 1.04 6.36
CA LEU A 59 5.89 1.85 6.21
C LEU A 59 4.68 1.09 6.74
N GLN A 60 3.77 1.82 7.38
CA GLN A 60 2.49 1.30 7.84
C GLN A 60 1.36 2.18 7.33
N ALA A 61 0.26 1.53 6.97
CA ALA A 61 -0.96 2.20 6.60
C ALA A 61 -1.85 2.49 7.81
N VAL A 62 -2.34 3.71 7.87
CA VAL A 62 -3.26 4.19 8.89
C VAL A 62 -4.54 4.64 8.20
N LEU A 63 -5.67 4.08 8.61
CA LEU A 63 -6.98 4.53 8.16
C LEU A 63 -7.32 5.86 8.86
N LEU A 64 -7.61 6.88 8.06
CA LEU A 64 -8.05 8.18 8.54
C LEU A 64 -9.57 8.22 8.72
N SER A 65 -10.06 9.12 9.55
CA SER A 65 -11.50 9.27 9.85
C SER A 65 -12.37 9.60 8.62
N ASN A 66 -11.76 10.10 7.54
CA ASN A 66 -12.42 10.40 6.27
C ASN A 66 -12.47 9.19 5.30
N GLY A 67 -12.03 8.00 5.74
CA GLY A 67 -11.99 6.79 4.91
C GLY A 67 -10.80 6.69 3.95
N SER A 68 -9.89 7.67 3.97
CA SER A 68 -8.62 7.62 3.23
C SER A 68 -7.54 6.90 4.05
N TYR A 69 -6.50 6.42 3.38
CA TYR A 69 -5.33 5.84 4.03
C TYR A 69 -4.17 6.82 3.99
N SER A 70 -3.41 6.90 5.09
CA SER A 70 -2.13 7.59 5.15
C SER A 70 -1.02 6.59 5.41
N LEU A 71 0.12 6.72 4.74
CA LEU A 71 1.30 5.92 5.03
C LEU A 71 2.25 6.69 5.92
N ILE A 72 2.61 6.08 7.05
CA ILE A 72 3.58 6.62 7.99
C ILE A 72 4.78 5.67 8.11
N PRO A 73 6.01 6.21 8.26
CA PRO A 73 7.16 5.38 8.57
C PRO A 73 7.01 4.76 9.96
N VAL A 74 7.36 3.49 10.07
CA VAL A 74 7.46 2.78 11.36
C VAL A 74 8.92 2.79 11.77
N VAL A 75 9.22 3.52 12.86
CA VAL A 75 10.55 3.65 13.46
C VAL A 75 10.92 2.45 14.33
#